data_AF-A0A0Q4SB64-F1
#
_entry.id   AF-A0A0Q4SB64-F1
#
_cell.length_a   1.000
_cell.length_b   1.000
_cell.length_c   1.000
_cell.angle_alpha   90.00
_cell.angle_beta   90.00
_cell.angle_gamma   90.00
#
_symmetry.space_group_name_H-M   'P 1'
#
loop_
_entity.id
_entity.type
_entity.pdbx_description
1 polymer ?
#
loop_
_entity_poly.entity_id
_entity_poly.type
_entity_poly.pdbx_seq_one_letter_code
_entity_poly.pdbx_strand_id
1 'polypeptide(L)'
;MEKEDLNGNLESITSEKFVFSEDETKYLNSWTNLSMQILEAEHSLKFALKFNEVEPFDKFEDFVLAHGMFKNSILSYAKCFSSSGKGKVSLDANNVFKMDVELRKIHDALMDMRNGYIAHNGNSDFELAIVLQKKIDNEMTLSQTITFKTPVGDYEKFFQLFDHCTNYIVEKVNHKVDKLESKLGLKIKFN
;
A
#
# COMPACT_ATOMS: atom_id res chain seq x y z
N MET A 1 13.73 16.84 -4.44
CA MET A 1 14.37 16.09 -5.53
C MET A 1 14.67 17.09 -6.62
N GLU A 2 15.93 17.15 -7.05
CA GLU A 2 16.35 18.09 -8.08
C GLU A 2 15.87 17.61 -9.45
N LYS A 3 15.78 18.52 -10.44
CA LYS A 3 15.28 18.16 -11.78
C LYS A 3 16.20 17.15 -12.49
N GLU A 4 17.48 17.18 -12.14
CA GLU A 4 18.50 16.26 -12.64
C GLU A 4 18.27 14.83 -12.13
N ASP A 5 17.95 14.65 -10.84
CA ASP A 5 17.56 13.35 -10.28
C ASP A 5 16.32 12.77 -10.96
N LEU A 6 15.33 13.64 -11.25
CA LEU A 6 14.08 13.26 -11.90
C LEU A 6 14.31 12.74 -13.33
N ASN A 7 15.19 13.39 -14.09
CA ASN A 7 15.51 12.97 -15.46
C ASN A 7 16.20 11.60 -15.49
N GLY A 8 17.11 11.32 -14.56
CA GLY A 8 17.78 10.02 -14.48
C GLY A 8 16.80 8.88 -14.15
N ASN A 9 15.92 9.08 -13.17
CA ASN A 9 14.97 8.06 -12.75
C ASN A 9 13.83 7.81 -13.75
N LEU A 10 13.55 8.78 -14.62
CA LEU A 10 12.43 8.76 -15.58
C LEU A 10 12.92 8.86 -17.03
N GLU A 11 14.17 8.47 -17.31
CA GLU A 11 14.77 8.57 -18.64
C GLU A 11 13.94 7.82 -19.69
N SER A 12 13.45 6.62 -19.36
CA SER A 12 12.61 5.84 -20.27
C SER A 12 11.36 6.61 -20.72
N ILE A 13 10.71 7.34 -19.82
CA ILE A 13 9.48 8.11 -20.11
C ILE A 13 9.82 9.44 -20.78
N THR A 14 10.82 10.17 -20.26
CA THR A 14 11.19 11.50 -20.80
C THR A 14 11.81 11.41 -22.20
N SER A 15 12.43 10.28 -22.55
CA SER A 15 12.94 10.01 -23.90
C SER A 15 11.85 9.93 -24.97
N GLU A 16 10.60 9.63 -24.59
CA GLU A 16 9.43 9.59 -25.49
C GLU A 16 8.79 10.97 -25.72
N LYS A 17 9.52 12.06 -25.45
CA LYS A 17 9.06 13.47 -25.54
C LYS A 17 8.02 13.87 -24.50
N PHE A 18 7.79 13.07 -23.46
CA PHE A 18 7.04 13.53 -22.29
C PHE A 18 7.87 14.56 -21.50
N VAL A 19 7.22 15.63 -21.06
CA VAL A 19 7.84 16.68 -20.24
C VAL A 19 7.14 16.77 -18.89
N PHE A 20 7.85 17.24 -17.87
CA PHE A 20 7.23 17.54 -16.58
C PHE A 20 6.18 18.63 -16.75
N SER A 21 4.99 18.37 -16.24
CA SER A 21 3.92 19.36 -16.24
C SER A 21 4.24 20.50 -15.28
N GLU A 22 4.32 21.70 -15.84
CA GLU A 22 4.41 22.97 -15.09
C GLU A 22 3.17 23.85 -15.30
N ASP A 23 2.19 23.35 -16.07
CA ASP A 23 0.94 24.04 -16.36
C ASP A 23 -0.19 23.56 -15.45
N GLU A 24 -1.43 23.80 -15.89
CA GLU A 24 -2.63 23.46 -15.16
C GLU A 24 -2.77 21.94 -14.94
N THR A 25 -2.18 21.10 -15.78
CA THR A 25 -2.21 19.64 -15.61
C THR A 25 -1.40 19.16 -14.40
N LYS A 26 -0.51 20.01 -13.85
CA LYS A 26 0.31 19.70 -12.67
C LYS A 26 -0.53 19.35 -11.44
N TYR A 27 -1.77 19.83 -11.33
CA TYR A 27 -2.62 19.45 -10.20
C TYR A 27 -2.90 17.94 -10.17
N LEU A 28 -2.86 17.25 -11.33
CA LEU A 28 -3.06 15.80 -11.41
C LEU A 28 -1.97 15.04 -10.65
N ASN A 29 -0.79 15.62 -10.42
CA ASN A 29 0.28 14.98 -9.64
C ASN A 29 -0.19 14.57 -8.24
N SER A 30 -1.10 15.34 -7.62
CA SER A 30 -1.66 14.98 -6.32
C SER A 30 -2.47 13.68 -6.39
N TRP A 31 -3.25 13.48 -7.46
CA TRP A 31 -4.01 12.26 -7.71
C TRP A 31 -3.13 11.11 -8.19
N THR A 32 -2.11 11.38 -9.01
CA THR A 32 -1.09 10.39 -9.38
C THR A 32 -0.42 9.81 -8.15
N ASN A 33 -0.04 10.65 -7.18
CA ASN A 33 0.50 10.17 -5.92
C ASN A 33 -0.47 9.21 -5.21
N LEU A 34 -1.76 9.53 -5.17
CA LEU A 34 -2.77 8.68 -4.55
C LEU A 34 -2.93 7.34 -5.28
N SER A 35 -2.99 7.35 -6.61
CA SER A 35 -3.02 6.13 -7.44
C SER A 35 -1.77 5.26 -7.22
N MET A 36 -0.59 5.87 -7.12
CA MET A 36 0.65 5.13 -6.85
C MET A 36 0.66 4.52 -5.45
N GLN A 37 0.10 5.19 -4.44
CA GLN A 37 0.00 4.63 -3.09
C GLN A 37 -0.92 3.41 -3.02
N ILE A 38 -2.09 3.44 -3.68
CA ILE A 38 -2.99 2.27 -3.67
C ILE A 38 -2.43 1.11 -4.49
N LEU A 39 -1.77 1.38 -5.62
CA LEU A 39 -1.06 0.36 -6.40
C LEU A 39 0.10 -0.26 -5.62
N GLU A 40 0.89 0.57 -4.94
CA GLU A 40 1.96 0.08 -4.06
C GLU A 40 1.38 -0.82 -2.96
N ALA A 41 0.24 -0.45 -2.37
CA ALA A 41 -0.43 -1.26 -1.36
C ALA A 41 -0.82 -2.64 -1.90
N GLU A 42 -1.43 -2.68 -3.07
CA GLU A 42 -1.88 -3.90 -3.74
C GLU A 42 -0.71 -4.80 -4.15
N HIS A 43 0.30 -4.26 -4.82
CA HIS A 43 1.47 -5.03 -5.24
C HIS A 43 2.27 -5.57 -4.06
N SER A 44 2.42 -4.77 -3.00
CA SER A 44 3.08 -5.22 -1.77
C SER A 44 2.29 -6.38 -1.13
N LEU A 45 0.95 -6.34 -1.16
CA LEU A 45 0.13 -7.44 -0.65
C LEU A 45 0.30 -8.72 -1.49
N LYS A 46 0.35 -8.59 -2.83
CA LYS A 46 0.63 -9.71 -3.75
C LYS A 46 1.98 -10.36 -3.45
N PHE A 47 3.01 -9.56 -3.21
CA PHE A 47 4.32 -10.10 -2.84
C PHE A 47 4.30 -10.79 -1.48
N ALA A 48 3.64 -10.19 -0.47
CA ALA A 48 3.48 -10.81 0.84
C ALA A 48 2.79 -12.18 0.75
N LEU A 49 1.71 -12.28 -0.05
CA LEU A 49 1.01 -13.54 -0.29
C LEU A 49 1.91 -14.58 -0.96
N LYS A 50 2.63 -14.18 -2.03
CA LYS A 50 3.54 -15.08 -2.76
C LYS A 50 4.62 -15.68 -1.87
N PHE A 51 5.27 -14.88 -1.03
CA PHE A 51 6.28 -15.39 -0.10
C PHE A 51 5.67 -16.33 0.96
N ASN A 52 4.42 -16.09 1.37
CA ASN A 52 3.73 -16.93 2.34
C ASN A 52 3.27 -18.28 1.77
N GLU A 53 2.95 -18.36 0.48
CA GLU A 53 2.47 -19.60 -0.18
C GLU A 53 3.59 -20.56 -0.59
N VAL A 54 4.79 -20.05 -0.90
CA VAL A 54 5.84 -20.85 -1.56
C VAL A 54 6.70 -21.65 -0.57
N GLU A 55 7.05 -21.09 0.59
CA GLU A 55 7.77 -21.78 1.66
C GLU A 55 7.45 -21.09 2.99
N PRO A 56 6.48 -21.58 3.81
CA PRO A 56 6.14 -20.90 5.05
C PRO A 56 7.32 -20.98 6.04
N PHE A 57 8.18 -19.97 5.98
CA PHE A 57 9.16 -19.60 7.01
C PHE A 57 10.31 -20.59 7.25
N ASP A 58 10.65 -21.42 6.27
CA ASP A 58 11.85 -22.29 6.34
C ASP A 58 13.16 -21.47 6.33
N LYS A 59 13.14 -20.27 5.74
CA LYS A 59 14.25 -19.30 5.74
C LYS A 59 13.81 -18.00 6.39
N PHE A 60 14.66 -17.47 7.27
CA PHE A 60 14.39 -16.22 7.98
C PHE A 60 14.28 -15.02 7.03
N GLU A 61 15.02 -15.03 5.93
CA GLU A 61 14.97 -14.00 4.89
C GLU A 61 13.59 -13.92 4.23
N ASP A 62 12.98 -15.06 3.93
CA ASP A 62 11.65 -15.13 3.32
C ASP A 62 10.58 -14.62 4.30
N PHE A 63 10.71 -14.92 5.59
CA PHE A 63 9.91 -14.31 6.65
C PHE A 63 10.01 -12.78 6.61
N VAL A 64 11.24 -12.24 6.63
CA VAL A 64 11.49 -10.79 6.67
C VAL A 64 10.89 -10.11 5.43
N LEU A 65 11.01 -10.74 4.26
CA LEU A 65 10.45 -10.22 3.01
C LEU A 65 8.92 -10.24 3.02
N ALA A 66 8.30 -11.39 3.34
CA ALA A 66 6.84 -11.51 3.40
C ALA A 66 6.23 -10.49 4.36
N HIS A 67 6.83 -10.38 5.54
CA HIS A 67 6.40 -9.50 6.61
C HIS A 67 6.59 -8.02 6.27
N GLY A 68 7.76 -7.66 5.72
CA GLY A 68 8.06 -6.31 5.26
C GLY A 68 7.08 -5.85 4.17
N MET A 69 6.78 -6.73 3.21
CA MET A 69 5.81 -6.45 2.15
C MET A 69 4.39 -6.28 2.69
N PHE A 70 3.99 -7.09 3.67
CA PHE A 70 2.69 -6.95 4.31
C PHE A 70 2.57 -5.60 5.05
N LYS A 71 3.60 -5.24 5.84
CA LYS A 71 3.65 -3.92 6.51
C LYS A 71 3.61 -2.77 5.51
N ASN A 72 4.35 -2.88 4.40
CA ASN A 72 4.34 -1.85 3.35
C ASN A 72 2.95 -1.70 2.72
N SER A 73 2.25 -2.81 2.50
CA SER A 73 0.88 -2.80 1.98
C SER A 73 -0.05 -1.94 2.83
N ILE A 74 -0.05 -2.18 4.15
CA ILE A 74 -0.89 -1.44 5.09
C ILE A 74 -0.47 0.03 5.17
N LEU A 75 0.83 0.31 5.19
CA LEU A 75 1.34 1.67 5.26
C LEU A 75 0.95 2.48 4.02
N SER A 76 1.11 1.92 2.82
CA SER A 76 0.76 2.61 1.58
C SER A 76 -0.74 2.78 1.41
N TYR A 77 -1.54 1.80 1.84
CA TYR A 77 -2.99 1.98 1.96
C TYR A 77 -3.36 3.13 2.90
N ALA A 78 -2.82 3.14 4.13
CA ALA A 78 -3.15 4.15 5.14
C ALA A 78 -2.75 5.57 4.71
N LYS A 79 -1.68 5.72 3.91
CA LYS A 79 -1.28 7.03 3.34
C LYS A 79 -2.36 7.61 2.41
N CYS A 80 -3.21 6.79 1.79
CA CYS A 80 -4.31 7.27 0.97
C CYS A 80 -5.36 8.05 1.78
N PHE A 81 -5.52 7.73 3.07
CA PHE A 81 -6.51 8.33 3.97
C PHE A 81 -5.90 9.29 5.00
N SER A 82 -4.57 9.33 5.09
CA SER A 82 -3.85 10.20 6.02
C SER A 82 -3.55 11.56 5.38
N SER A 83 -4.01 12.65 5.99
CA SER A 83 -3.66 14.01 5.56
C SER A 83 -2.15 14.22 5.66
N SER A 84 -1.45 14.24 4.53
CA SER A 84 0.01 14.27 4.50
C SER A 84 0.52 15.57 3.87
N GLY A 85 0.46 16.65 4.63
CA GLY A 85 1.13 17.92 4.31
C GLY A 85 0.53 18.72 3.14
N LYS A 86 1.11 19.90 2.86
CA LYS A 86 0.65 20.79 1.79
C LYS A 86 0.77 20.12 0.42
N GLY A 87 -0.29 20.21 -0.40
CA GLY A 87 -0.28 19.79 -1.80
C GLY A 87 -0.61 18.31 -2.05
N LYS A 88 -0.91 17.52 -1.02
CA LYS A 88 -1.40 16.14 -1.18
C LYS A 88 -2.91 16.08 -1.02
N VAL A 89 -3.56 15.28 -1.86
CA VAL A 89 -4.96 14.89 -1.68
C VAL A 89 -5.02 13.63 -0.81
N SER A 90 -6.10 13.51 -0.04
CA SER A 90 -6.41 12.31 0.74
C SER A 90 -7.85 11.91 0.47
N LEU A 91 -8.12 10.61 0.60
CA LEU A 91 -9.44 10.05 0.55
C LEU A 91 -10.19 10.33 1.85
N ASP A 92 -11.46 10.65 1.73
CA ASP A 92 -12.39 10.69 2.84
C ASP A 92 -13.14 9.36 2.90
N ALA A 93 -12.88 8.57 3.94
CA ALA A 93 -13.50 7.26 4.14
C ALA A 93 -15.04 7.31 4.13
N ASN A 94 -15.65 8.42 4.59
CA ASN A 94 -17.11 8.55 4.57
C ASN A 94 -17.65 8.68 3.15
N ASN A 95 -16.87 9.26 2.24
CA ASN A 95 -17.24 9.37 0.83
C ASN A 95 -16.93 8.09 0.05
N VAL A 96 -15.76 7.48 0.30
CA VAL A 96 -15.34 6.25 -0.37
C VAL A 96 -16.27 5.07 -0.02
N PHE A 97 -16.63 4.93 1.25
CA PHE A 97 -17.41 3.78 1.74
C PHE A 97 -18.85 4.12 2.06
N LYS A 98 -19.39 5.19 1.44
CA LYS A 98 -20.74 5.70 1.74
C LYS A 98 -21.84 4.64 1.67
N MET A 99 -21.69 3.66 0.78
CA MET A 99 -22.67 2.60 0.53
C MET A 99 -22.18 1.20 0.90
N ASP A 100 -20.94 1.05 1.36
CA ASP A 100 -20.35 -0.26 1.63
C ASP A 100 -19.85 -0.36 3.07
N VAL A 101 -20.75 -0.84 3.93
CA VAL A 101 -20.52 -0.97 5.37
C VAL A 101 -19.48 -2.06 5.67
N GLU A 102 -19.39 -3.10 4.86
CA GLU A 102 -18.44 -4.19 5.08
C GLU A 102 -17.02 -3.76 4.71
N LEU A 103 -16.85 -3.09 3.57
CA LEU A 103 -15.56 -2.49 3.21
C LEU A 103 -15.14 -1.42 4.22
N ARG A 104 -16.09 -0.66 4.80
CA ARG A 104 -15.79 0.29 5.86
C ARG A 104 -15.19 -0.40 7.10
N LYS A 105 -15.74 -1.54 7.52
CA LYS A 105 -15.18 -2.29 8.66
C LYS A 105 -13.75 -2.78 8.39
N ILE A 106 -13.48 -3.23 7.15
CA ILE A 106 -12.14 -3.68 6.75
C ILE A 106 -11.17 -2.49 6.73
N HIS A 107 -11.59 -1.33 6.21
CA HIS A 107 -10.83 -0.08 6.28
C HIS A 107 -10.47 0.27 7.73
N ASP A 108 -11.46 0.34 8.63
CA ASP A 108 -11.25 0.73 10.02
C ASP A 108 -10.26 -0.26 10.70
N ALA A 109 -10.39 -1.57 10.45
CA ALA A 109 -9.47 -2.58 10.97
C ALA A 109 -8.01 -2.41 10.46
N LEU A 110 -7.82 -2.04 9.18
CA LEU A 110 -6.50 -1.76 8.61
C LEU A 110 -5.88 -0.49 9.20
N MET A 111 -6.70 0.55 9.42
CA MET A 111 -6.25 1.80 10.04
C MET A 111 -5.85 1.56 11.50
N ASP A 112 -6.61 0.73 12.23
CA ASP A 112 -6.26 0.31 13.60
C ASP A 112 -4.98 -0.53 13.61
N MET A 113 -4.82 -1.47 12.67
CA MET A 113 -3.60 -2.26 12.52
C MET A 113 -2.38 -1.37 12.26
N ARG A 114 -2.51 -0.35 11.39
CA ARG A 114 -1.46 0.65 11.17
C ARG A 114 -1.10 1.37 12.46
N ASN A 115 -2.11 1.84 13.19
CA ASN A 115 -1.91 2.69 14.37
C ASN A 115 -1.32 1.90 15.56
N GLY A 116 -1.88 0.72 15.85
CA GLY A 116 -1.45 -0.07 17.00
C GLY A 116 -0.19 -0.88 16.73
N TYR A 117 -0.22 -1.70 15.68
CA TYR A 117 0.79 -2.71 15.43
C TYR A 117 2.00 -2.15 14.67
N ILE A 118 1.78 -1.45 13.55
CA ILE A 118 2.90 -1.01 12.70
C ILE A 118 3.59 0.23 13.23
N ALA A 119 2.84 1.21 13.77
CA ALA A 119 3.40 2.50 14.17
C ALA A 119 3.99 2.51 15.59
N HIS A 120 3.51 1.64 16.49
CA HIS A 120 3.81 1.75 17.92
C HIS A 120 4.42 0.51 18.57
N ASN A 121 4.66 -0.59 17.83
CA ASN A 121 5.12 -1.88 18.42
C ASN A 121 4.36 -2.24 19.71
N GLY A 122 3.07 -1.89 19.77
CA GLY A 122 2.24 -2.23 20.93
C GLY A 122 2.16 -3.74 21.08
N ASN A 123 1.82 -4.24 22.28
CA ASN A 123 1.47 -5.66 22.47
C ASN A 123 0.38 -6.03 21.47
N SER A 124 0.78 -6.59 20.34
CA SER A 124 -0.12 -7.02 19.28
C SER A 124 0.07 -8.51 19.14
N ASP A 125 -1.04 -9.24 19.10
CA ASP A 125 -1.07 -10.67 18.81
C ASP A 125 -0.67 -10.98 17.36
N PHE A 126 -0.19 -9.98 16.61
CA PHE A 126 0.21 -10.12 15.22
C PHE A 126 1.61 -10.70 15.09
N GLU A 127 2.57 -10.36 15.95
CA GLU A 127 3.91 -10.97 15.97
C GLU A 127 4.07 -11.83 17.21
N LEU A 128 4.63 -13.02 17.05
CA LEU A 128 4.92 -13.93 18.15
C LEU A 128 6.36 -14.39 18.06
N ALA A 129 7.17 -13.92 19.02
CA ALA A 129 8.49 -14.47 19.26
C ALA A 129 8.36 -15.78 20.05
N ILE A 130 9.01 -16.84 19.56
CA ILE A 130 8.90 -18.20 20.08
C ILE A 130 10.29 -18.74 20.41
N VAL A 131 10.40 -19.42 21.56
CA VAL A 131 11.56 -20.26 21.89
C VAL A 131 11.11 -21.71 21.86
N LEU A 132 11.67 -22.47 20.92
CA LEU A 132 11.53 -23.92 20.84
C LEU A 132 12.63 -24.57 21.67
N GLN A 133 12.31 -25.65 22.36
CA GLN A 133 13.28 -26.39 23.17
C GLN A 133 13.26 -27.87 22.83
N LYS A 134 14.45 -28.47 22.81
CA LYS A 134 14.67 -29.91 22.68
C LYS A 134 15.56 -30.36 23.84
N LYS A 135 15.08 -31.29 24.67
CA LYS A 135 15.86 -31.86 25.78
C LYS A 135 16.21 -33.32 25.47
N ILE A 136 17.49 -33.66 25.52
CA ILE A 136 18.00 -35.04 25.41
C ILE A 136 18.98 -35.23 26.57
N ASP A 137 18.78 -36.27 27.38
CA ASP A 137 19.54 -36.54 28.61
C ASP A 137 19.66 -35.30 29.51
N ASN A 138 20.89 -34.86 29.78
CA ASN A 138 21.20 -33.69 30.60
C ASN A 138 21.51 -32.44 29.76
N GLU A 139 21.20 -32.44 28.46
CA GLU A 139 21.40 -31.31 27.55
C GLU A 139 20.05 -30.75 27.05
N MET A 140 19.99 -29.41 26.93
CA MET A 140 18.86 -28.69 26.36
C MET A 140 19.36 -27.82 25.20
N THR A 141 18.78 -28.02 24.03
CA THR A 141 18.97 -27.16 22.86
C THR A 141 17.79 -26.21 22.75
N LEU A 142 18.07 -24.92 22.55
CA LEU A 142 17.07 -23.89 22.30
C LEU A 142 17.17 -23.42 20.85
N SER A 143 16.04 -23.14 20.22
CA SER A 143 15.94 -22.47 18.93
C SER A 143 14.98 -21.30 19.08
N GLN A 144 15.41 -20.11 18.65
CA GLN A 144 14.61 -18.89 18.70
C GLN A 144 14.09 -18.59 17.30
N THR A 145 12.81 -18.28 17.18
CA THR A 145 12.18 -17.91 15.92
C THR A 145 11.08 -16.87 16.16
N ILE A 146 10.58 -16.29 15.08
CA ILE A 146 9.43 -15.38 15.09
C ILE A 146 8.44 -15.88 14.04
N THR A 147 7.16 -15.76 14.36
CA THR A 147 6.07 -15.94 13.40
C THR A 147 5.13 -14.73 13.50
N PHE A 148 4.27 -14.54 12.51
CA PHE A 148 3.19 -13.58 12.62
C PHE A 148 1.86 -14.25 12.29
N LYS A 149 0.79 -13.75 12.89
CA LYS A 149 -0.57 -14.17 12.58
C LYS A 149 -0.89 -13.69 11.17
N THR A 150 -0.62 -14.55 10.19
CA THR A 150 -0.91 -14.25 8.80
C THR A 150 -2.43 -14.12 8.63
N PRO A 151 -2.91 -13.06 7.97
CA PRO A 151 -4.31 -12.93 7.59
C PRO A 151 -4.62 -13.83 6.39
N VAL A 152 -4.26 -15.13 6.41
CA VAL A 152 -4.40 -16.04 5.23
C VAL A 152 -5.83 -16.04 4.67
N GLY A 153 -6.86 -15.78 5.50
CA GLY A 153 -8.25 -15.61 5.08
C GLY A 153 -8.74 -14.16 4.84
N ASP A 154 -7.92 -13.14 5.10
CA ASP A 154 -8.27 -11.73 4.91
C ASP A 154 -7.53 -11.04 3.74
N TYR A 155 -6.53 -11.69 3.11
CA TYR A 155 -5.88 -11.14 1.91
C TYR A 155 -6.88 -10.78 0.82
N GLU A 156 -7.84 -11.66 0.55
CA GLU A 156 -8.91 -11.42 -0.43
C GLU A 156 -9.77 -10.19 -0.08
N LYS A 157 -10.07 -10.01 1.21
CA LYS A 157 -10.82 -8.83 1.69
C LYS A 157 -10.03 -7.55 1.49
N PHE A 158 -8.71 -7.60 1.68
CA PHE A 158 -7.83 -6.45 1.44
C PHE A 158 -7.73 -6.14 -0.06
N PHE A 159 -7.65 -7.15 -0.93
CA PHE A 159 -7.69 -6.93 -2.38
C PHE A 159 -9.01 -6.28 -2.82
N GLN A 160 -10.15 -6.77 -2.34
CA GLN A 160 -11.46 -6.17 -2.62
C GLN A 160 -11.53 -4.72 -2.16
N LEU A 161 -11.00 -4.43 -0.97
CA LEU A 161 -10.92 -3.06 -0.45
C LEU A 161 -10.03 -2.16 -1.32
N PHE A 162 -8.88 -2.66 -1.75
CA PHE A 162 -7.96 -1.89 -2.59
C PHE A 162 -8.55 -1.64 -3.98
N ASP A 163 -9.19 -2.63 -4.59
CA ASP A 163 -9.89 -2.48 -5.87
C ASP A 163 -11.00 -1.43 -5.79
N HIS A 164 -11.82 -1.47 -4.73
CA HIS A 164 -12.85 -0.45 -4.49
C HIS A 164 -12.26 0.96 -4.39
N CYS A 165 -11.16 1.12 -3.67
CA CYS A 165 -10.47 2.41 -3.54
C CYS A 165 -9.86 2.86 -4.87
N THR A 166 -9.25 1.94 -5.64
CA THR A 166 -8.72 2.19 -6.98
C THR A 166 -9.81 2.70 -7.92
N ASN A 167 -10.96 2.02 -7.96
CA ASN A 167 -12.10 2.44 -8.79
C ASN A 167 -12.59 3.84 -8.40
N TYR A 168 -12.74 4.13 -7.10
CA TYR A 168 -13.10 5.46 -6.64
C TYR A 168 -12.08 6.53 -7.05
N ILE A 169 -10.77 6.25 -6.96
CA ILE A 169 -9.72 7.17 -7.39
C ILE A 169 -9.81 7.43 -8.90
N VAL A 170 -9.97 6.37 -9.70
CA VAL A 170 -10.11 6.46 -11.16
C VAL A 170 -11.30 7.34 -11.55
N GLU A 171 -12.46 7.13 -10.93
CA GLU A 171 -13.64 7.98 -11.15
C GLU A 171 -13.37 9.45 -10.84
N LYS A 172 -12.70 9.75 -9.72
CA LYS A 172 -12.32 11.13 -9.37
C LYS A 172 -11.33 11.72 -10.36
N VAL A 173 -10.33 10.96 -10.80
CA VAL A 173 -9.36 11.40 -11.81
C VAL A 173 -10.07 11.71 -13.12
N ASN A 174 -10.94 10.82 -13.60
CA ASN A 174 -11.70 11.02 -14.83
C ASN A 174 -12.54 12.31 -14.76
N HIS A 175 -13.30 12.52 -13.69
CA HIS A 175 -14.06 13.77 -13.50
C HIS A 175 -13.21 15.04 -13.45
N LYS A 176 -11.95 14.93 -13.01
CA LYS A 176 -11.01 16.05 -13.01
C LYS A 176 -10.47 16.29 -14.42
N VAL A 177 -10.14 15.22 -15.14
CA VAL A 177 -9.70 15.27 -16.53
C VAL A 177 -10.78 15.86 -17.44
N ASP A 178 -12.04 15.44 -17.32
CA ASP A 178 -13.16 16.00 -18.11
C ASP A 178 -13.25 17.54 -17.97
N LYS A 179 -13.00 18.04 -16.76
CA LYS A 179 -12.97 19.49 -16.48
C LYS A 179 -11.77 20.18 -17.10
N LEU A 180 -10.60 19.54 -17.08
CA LEU A 180 -9.41 20.04 -17.78
C LEU A 180 -9.62 20.06 -19.29
N GLU A 181 -10.16 18.99 -19.87
CA GLU A 181 -10.44 18.91 -21.30
C GLU A 181 -11.35 20.06 -21.74
N SER A 182 -12.43 20.29 -20.99
CA SER A 182 -13.38 21.38 -21.22
C SER A 182 -12.71 22.75 -21.13
N LYS A 183 -11.77 22.93 -20.19
CA LYS A 183 -11.08 24.20 -19.96
C LYS A 183 -10.00 24.48 -21.02
N LEU A 184 -9.24 23.45 -21.39
CA LEU A 184 -8.12 23.57 -22.32
C LEU A 184 -8.56 23.47 -23.79
N GLY A 185 -9.77 22.95 -24.05
CA GLY A 185 -10.22 22.65 -25.42
C GLY A 185 -9.43 21.52 -26.07
N LEU A 186 -8.86 20.62 -25.28
CA LEU A 186 -8.01 19.51 -25.73
C LEU A 186 -8.54 18.19 -25.16
N LYS A 187 -8.39 17.10 -25.93
CA LYS A 187 -8.63 15.75 -25.43
C LYS A 187 -7.37 15.23 -24.73
N ILE A 188 -7.51 14.76 -23.51
CA ILE A 188 -6.45 14.18 -22.69
C ILE A 188 -6.55 12.66 -22.77
N LYS A 189 -5.41 11.99 -22.91
CA LYS A 189 -5.32 10.52 -22.89
C LYS A 189 -4.20 10.12 -21.93
N PHE A 190 -4.47 9.11 -21.12
CA PHE A 190 -3.43 8.42 -20.36
C PHE A 190 -2.82 7.33 -21.23
N ASN A 191 -1.51 7.10 -21.05
CA ASN A 191 -0.78 5.98 -21.62
C ASN A 191 -0.91 4.76 -20.69
#